data_AF-A0A7Y4Y8U6-F1
#
_entry.id   AF-A0A7Y4Y8U6-F1
#
_cell.length_a   1.000
_cell.length_b   1.000
_cell.length_c   1.000
_cell.angle_alpha   90.00
_cell.angle_beta   90.00
_cell.angle_gamma   90.00
#
_symmetry.space_group_name_H-M   'P 1'
#
loop_
_entity.id
_entity.type
_entity.pdbx_description
1 polymer ?
#
loop_
_entity_poly.entity_id
_entity_poly.type
_entity_poly.pdbx_seq_one_letter_code
_entity_poly.pdbx_strand_id
1 'polypeptide(L)'
;MKYILLFTISLALIANSFAQLTAEQRIEDSVIGWWNNNRFDKLKTPTDAPGKKKEVLVNKILEWVKKSYTPVAGLGTYSRYINKSGYGILFEIWDVSHDKEWTEPNGKFKPIPEQNTPFWVAVNRTFGSFAIPFLQKENESFFTMQPDGYSAADRVMENGKKADPRIHPNAYKYITWCNNWQTVYITPDNKLPFIAITKRELLQKAEEGLEKQMAEEIKDVQAKWPNNKKTQAEVLVIRKQEIEKYRSNIQKLRERHHSSLDEPAVIRDMQPTMRSFQPDPDIFKIDAAAKDLNAAYQVYKIDAALRAKMESDTPQWIAIAFPFATKEKGNKLFEMYSALSQNFNYDYVYNYFFNPEKVKGITYQPANEEQLIARLNNYRKTNTAAIMPVANPVNLTGNTFFFDDFSSSNEGGNPANWFFRKYGKHAVVSTLKNQAGKWLKLGYNTPVNPSLLKKPLPENFTLEYDVVTDGDFTSRTGGAVRLTLNTRAASADGTEINGGNGSSVSIELISGNESDYNNNNYRGIASIKINATPDLNKENNSPGLSYEYALREFTNKKTKIHVAVTVKNNILVVLINNKVIATSTDFKMTYGGKCITCGLPAGTRINTVFWNNTTNDADNINVYISNVKITKE
;
A
#
# COMPACT_ATOMS: atom_id res chain seq x y z
N MET A 1 -0.07 -40.46 28.87
CA MET A 1 0.97 -39.43 28.66
C MET A 1 1.04 -39.19 27.16
N LYS A 2 0.29 -38.26 26.53
CA LYS A 2 0.36 -36.80 26.64
C LYS A 2 1.82 -36.32 26.72
N TYR A 3 2.25 -35.52 25.73
CA TYR A 3 3.50 -34.74 25.65
C TYR A 3 4.67 -35.17 24.73
N ILE A 4 4.46 -35.79 23.55
CA ILE A 4 5.55 -35.87 22.53
C ILE A 4 5.11 -35.51 21.08
N LEU A 5 3.83 -35.25 20.81
CA LEU A 5 3.36 -34.96 19.44
C LEU A 5 2.96 -33.50 19.21
N LEU A 6 3.72 -32.57 19.78
CA LEU A 6 3.49 -31.12 19.63
C LEU A 6 4.71 -30.35 19.11
N PHE A 7 5.79 -31.05 18.74
CA PHE A 7 7.05 -30.41 18.35
C PHE A 7 7.45 -30.59 16.86
N THR A 8 6.66 -31.30 16.06
CA THR A 8 6.96 -31.55 14.63
C THR A 8 5.97 -30.93 13.64
N ILE A 9 4.94 -30.21 14.11
CA ILE A 9 3.97 -29.50 13.26
C ILE A 9 4.40 -28.05 12.97
N SER A 10 5.51 -27.58 13.55
CA SER A 10 5.92 -26.17 13.45
C SER A 10 7.01 -25.87 12.40
N LEU A 11 7.41 -26.82 11.54
CA LEU A 11 8.61 -26.64 10.70
C LEU A 11 8.45 -26.81 9.18
N ALA A 12 7.23 -26.82 8.63
CA ALA A 12 7.05 -26.98 7.17
C ALA A 12 6.12 -25.95 6.52
N LEU A 13 6.07 -24.73 7.04
CA LEU A 13 5.45 -23.60 6.33
C LEU A 13 6.53 -22.69 5.77
N ILE A 14 6.23 -22.18 4.56
CA ILE A 14 6.94 -21.16 3.77
C ILE A 14 7.87 -21.76 2.70
N ALA A 15 7.27 -22.42 1.71
CA ALA A 15 7.72 -22.28 0.33
C ALA A 15 6.75 -21.30 -0.36
N ASN A 16 7.21 -20.08 -0.67
CA ASN A 16 6.46 -19.06 -1.43
C ASN A 16 6.54 -19.35 -2.93
N SER A 17 5.41 -19.48 -3.64
CA SER A 17 5.41 -19.68 -5.09
C SER A 17 5.29 -18.39 -5.86
N PHE A 18 6.15 -18.31 -6.88
CA PHE A 18 6.35 -17.16 -7.75
C PHE A 18 5.26 -17.09 -8.81
N ALA A 19 4.20 -16.31 -8.55
CA ALA A 19 3.34 -15.78 -9.61
C ALA A 19 4.00 -14.58 -10.28
N GLN A 20 4.08 -14.56 -11.62
CA GLN A 20 4.43 -13.32 -12.31
C GLN A 20 3.36 -12.28 -12.02
N LEU A 21 3.87 -11.26 -11.38
CA LEU A 21 3.19 -10.12 -10.82
C LEU A 21 2.55 -9.27 -11.93
N THR A 22 1.33 -8.74 -11.70
CA THR A 22 0.77 -7.62 -12.48
C THR A 22 1.75 -6.44 -12.52
N ALA A 23 1.56 -5.46 -13.40
CA ALA A 23 2.44 -4.27 -13.45
C ALA A 23 2.55 -3.59 -12.07
N GLU A 24 1.43 -3.51 -11.35
CA GLU A 24 1.33 -2.97 -9.99
C GLU A 24 2.00 -3.88 -8.97
N GLN A 25 1.82 -5.20 -9.08
CA GLN A 25 2.50 -6.15 -8.20
C GLN A 25 4.02 -6.18 -8.46
N ARG A 26 4.48 -5.95 -9.70
CA ARG A 26 5.91 -5.82 -10.03
C ARG A 26 6.47 -4.57 -9.40
N ILE A 27 5.74 -3.46 -9.41
CA ILE A 27 6.10 -2.27 -8.66
C ILE A 27 6.20 -2.64 -7.17
N GLU A 28 5.20 -3.33 -6.61
CA GLU A 28 5.16 -3.68 -5.19
C GLU A 28 6.39 -4.47 -4.71
N ASP A 29 6.99 -5.30 -5.57
CA ASP A 29 8.22 -6.05 -5.23
C ASP A 29 9.50 -5.43 -5.82
N SER A 30 9.43 -4.26 -6.47
CA SER A 30 10.57 -3.60 -7.12
C SER A 30 11.39 -2.74 -6.17
N VAL A 31 12.70 -2.96 -6.18
CA VAL A 31 13.67 -2.01 -5.61
C VAL A 31 13.87 -0.86 -6.61
N ILE A 32 13.20 0.26 -6.38
CA ILE A 32 13.17 1.41 -7.29
C ILE A 32 14.31 2.39 -6.98
N GLY A 33 14.51 2.68 -5.70
CA GLY A 33 15.56 3.58 -5.25
C GLY A 33 15.21 5.06 -5.28
N TRP A 34 16.26 5.89 -5.30
CA TRP A 34 16.17 7.34 -5.22
C TRP A 34 16.15 7.97 -6.62
N TRP A 35 15.33 9.00 -6.82
CA TRP A 35 15.22 9.67 -8.11
C TRP A 35 16.49 10.42 -8.46
N ASN A 36 17.08 10.06 -9.61
CA ASN A 36 18.32 10.70 -10.09
C ASN A 36 18.12 12.18 -10.46
N ASN A 37 16.92 12.57 -10.88
CA ASN A 37 16.59 13.94 -11.26
C ASN A 37 15.79 14.65 -10.16
N ASN A 38 16.28 14.59 -8.93
CA ASN A 38 15.59 15.16 -7.77
C ASN A 38 15.54 16.70 -7.81
N ARG A 39 14.54 17.25 -8.50
CA ARG A 39 14.28 18.68 -8.64
C ARG A 39 13.67 19.36 -7.40
N PHE A 40 13.34 18.58 -6.37
CA PHE A 40 12.72 19.10 -5.15
C PHE A 40 13.76 19.73 -4.22
N ASP A 41 15.00 19.27 -4.30
CA ASP A 41 16.09 19.80 -3.49
C ASP A 41 16.54 21.18 -4.01
N LYS A 42 16.11 22.23 -3.32
CA LYS A 42 16.39 23.64 -3.66
C LYS A 42 17.28 24.33 -2.63
N LEU A 43 18.10 23.56 -1.91
CA LEU A 43 19.01 24.13 -0.91
C LEU A 43 19.93 25.16 -1.56
N LYS A 44 19.86 26.40 -1.07
CA LYS A 44 20.79 27.46 -1.46
C LYS A 44 22.09 27.28 -0.68
N THR A 45 23.23 27.38 -1.36
CA THR A 45 24.54 27.32 -0.73
C THR A 45 24.67 28.43 0.32
N PRO A 46 24.90 28.10 1.61
CA PRO A 46 25.07 29.10 2.65
C PRO A 46 26.34 29.93 2.46
N THR A 47 26.27 31.21 2.77
CA THR A 47 27.42 32.14 2.65
C THR A 47 28.19 32.26 3.96
N ASP A 48 27.53 32.10 5.11
CA ASP A 48 28.12 32.17 6.45
C ASP A 48 28.81 30.87 6.87
N ALA A 49 29.78 30.97 7.78
CA ALA A 49 30.59 29.82 8.22
C ALA A 49 29.77 28.72 8.95
N PRO A 50 28.86 29.04 9.89
CA PRO A 50 27.96 28.04 10.47
C PRO A 50 27.09 27.33 9.42
N GLY A 51 26.53 28.08 8.47
CA GLY A 51 25.74 27.55 7.37
C GLY A 51 26.51 26.52 6.53
N LYS A 52 27.75 26.83 6.14
CA LYS A 52 28.61 25.89 5.38
C LYS A 52 28.87 24.59 6.14
N LYS A 53 29.08 24.66 7.46
CA LYS A 53 29.23 23.46 8.30
C LYS A 53 27.92 22.66 8.37
N LYS A 54 26.78 23.33 8.54
CA LYS A 54 25.45 22.69 8.51
C LYS A 54 25.21 21.98 7.18
N GLU A 55 25.61 22.57 6.04
CA GLU A 55 25.52 21.92 4.73
C GLU A 55 26.31 20.61 4.66
N VAL A 56 27.55 20.59 5.15
CA VAL A 56 28.35 19.35 5.24
C VAL A 56 27.64 18.29 6.08
N LEU A 57 27.06 18.68 7.22
CA LEU A 57 26.37 17.76 8.11
C LEU A 57 25.08 17.21 7.48
N VAL A 58 24.29 18.06 6.82
CA VAL A 58 23.09 17.62 6.09
C VAL A 58 23.45 16.64 4.98
N ASN A 59 24.54 16.87 4.25
CA ASN A 59 25.00 15.93 3.21
C ASN A 59 25.38 14.57 3.81
N LYS A 60 26.07 14.55 4.95
CA LYS A 60 26.37 13.29 5.66
C LYS A 60 25.11 12.57 6.11
N ILE A 61 24.13 13.30 6.67
CA ILE A 61 22.84 12.72 7.08
C ILE A 61 22.13 12.11 5.86
N LEU A 62 22.14 12.79 4.71
CA LEU A 62 21.57 12.27 3.47
C LEU A 62 22.23 10.95 3.07
N GLU A 63 23.56 10.89 3.10
CA GLU A 63 24.31 9.66 2.80
C GLU A 63 23.94 8.52 3.75
N TRP A 64 23.85 8.79 5.05
CA TRP A 64 23.48 7.79 6.07
C TRP A 64 22.07 7.23 5.86
N VAL A 65 21.10 8.09 5.52
CA VAL A 65 19.74 7.66 5.19
C VAL A 65 19.74 6.82 3.90
N LYS A 66 20.44 7.26 2.85
CA LYS A 66 20.51 6.50 1.58
C LYS A 66 21.21 5.13 1.74
N LYS A 67 22.15 5.00 2.68
CA LYS A 67 22.75 3.70 3.06
C LYS A 67 21.79 2.82 3.84
N SER A 68 20.95 3.40 4.69
CA SER A 68 20.00 2.66 5.54
C SER A 68 18.69 2.33 4.85
N TYR A 69 18.37 3.02 3.76
CA TYR A 69 17.12 2.90 3.04
C TYR A 69 17.31 3.00 1.52
N THR A 70 16.89 1.95 0.83
CA THR A 70 16.64 1.98 -0.61
C THR A 70 15.14 1.81 -0.84
N PRO A 71 14.45 2.81 -1.42
CA PRO A 71 13.01 2.71 -1.69
C PRO A 71 12.61 1.47 -2.48
N VAL A 72 11.61 0.76 -1.96
CA VAL A 72 10.93 -0.39 -2.58
C VAL A 72 9.50 0.02 -2.87
N ALA A 73 8.94 -0.38 -4.01
CA ALA A 73 7.57 -0.06 -4.43
C ALA A 73 7.20 1.42 -4.56
N GLY A 74 8.15 2.32 -4.37
CA GLY A 74 8.01 3.74 -4.56
C GLY A 74 9.33 4.40 -4.88
N LEU A 75 9.27 5.63 -5.38
CA LEU A 75 10.43 6.42 -5.78
C LEU A 75 10.77 7.43 -4.68
N GLY A 76 12.02 7.43 -4.22
CA GLY A 76 12.44 8.36 -3.17
C GLY A 76 12.93 9.71 -3.71
N THR A 77 12.51 10.80 -3.08
CA THR A 77 13.05 12.15 -3.25
C THR A 77 13.41 12.77 -1.90
N TYR A 78 14.12 13.90 -1.93
CA TYR A 78 14.47 14.63 -0.73
C TYR A 78 14.56 16.13 -0.97
N SER A 79 14.39 16.92 0.09
CA SER A 79 14.61 18.36 0.12
C SER A 79 15.40 18.74 1.36
N ARG A 80 16.59 19.30 1.16
CA ARG A 80 17.45 19.77 2.27
C ARG A 80 17.05 21.18 2.68
N TYR A 81 17.17 21.48 3.97
CA TYR A 81 16.94 22.84 4.49
C TYR A 81 17.97 23.21 5.56
N ILE A 82 18.31 24.50 5.59
CA ILE A 82 19.16 25.12 6.61
C ILE A 82 18.49 26.43 7.00
N ASN A 83 18.09 26.52 8.27
CA ASN A 83 17.48 27.70 8.87
C ASN A 83 18.40 28.19 10.01
N LYS A 84 18.08 29.37 10.58
CA LYS A 84 18.85 29.96 11.68
C LYS A 84 19.03 28.96 12.83
N SER A 85 17.93 28.39 13.32
CA SER A 85 17.90 27.56 14.54
C SER A 85 17.83 26.05 14.29
N GLY A 86 18.01 25.57 13.05
CA GLY A 86 17.90 24.16 12.75
C GLY A 86 18.12 23.83 11.28
N TYR A 87 18.35 22.57 10.97
CA TYR A 87 18.67 22.10 9.63
C TYR A 87 18.25 20.64 9.48
N GLY A 88 18.14 20.13 8.27
CA GLY A 88 17.74 18.74 8.08
C GLY A 88 17.29 18.43 6.67
N ILE A 89 16.53 17.33 6.56
CA ILE A 89 16.06 16.77 5.30
C ILE A 89 14.63 16.31 5.46
N LEU A 90 13.76 16.76 4.56
CA LEU A 90 12.49 16.13 4.26
C LEU A 90 12.73 15.08 3.19
N PHE A 91 12.31 13.85 3.43
CA PHE A 91 12.26 12.79 2.44
C PHE A 91 10.81 12.50 2.07
N GLU A 92 10.57 12.18 0.81
CA GLU A 92 9.24 11.82 0.30
C GLU A 92 9.34 10.56 -0.53
N ILE A 93 8.48 9.59 -0.24
CA ILE A 93 8.38 8.33 -0.99
C ILE A 93 7.10 8.35 -1.81
N TRP A 94 7.28 8.45 -3.12
CA TRP A 94 6.22 8.66 -4.09
C TRP A 94 5.70 7.34 -4.65
N ASP A 95 4.40 7.30 -4.93
CA ASP A 95 3.83 6.29 -5.80
C ASP A 95 4.36 6.44 -7.23
N VAL A 96 4.37 5.32 -7.94
CA VAL A 96 4.85 5.21 -9.32
C VAL A 96 3.86 4.38 -10.14
N SER A 97 3.88 4.55 -11.45
CA SER A 97 3.08 3.77 -12.39
C SER A 97 3.88 3.53 -13.68
N HIS A 98 3.54 2.46 -14.38
CA HIS A 98 4.05 2.18 -15.73
C HIS A 98 3.40 3.04 -16.82
N ASP A 99 2.43 3.88 -16.48
CA ASP A 99 1.83 4.83 -17.42
C ASP A 99 2.90 5.77 -18.01
N LYS A 100 2.73 6.12 -19.29
CA LYS A 100 3.69 6.95 -20.03
C LYS A 100 3.89 8.34 -19.42
N GLU A 101 2.87 8.87 -18.73
CA GLU A 101 2.96 10.15 -18.02
C GLU A 101 3.90 10.07 -16.79
N TRP A 102 3.97 8.91 -16.13
CA TRP A 102 4.76 8.67 -14.92
C TRP A 102 6.07 7.95 -15.19
N THR A 103 6.47 7.84 -16.45
CA THR A 103 7.75 7.27 -16.88
C THR A 103 8.57 8.27 -17.70
N GLU A 104 9.89 8.26 -17.53
CA GLU A 104 10.86 8.95 -18.35
C GLU A 104 11.04 8.22 -19.69
N PRO A 105 11.57 8.90 -20.75
CA PRO A 105 11.82 8.25 -22.03
C PRO A 105 12.72 7.01 -21.97
N ASN A 106 13.56 6.92 -20.93
CA ASN A 106 14.44 5.80 -20.65
C ASN A 106 13.75 4.65 -19.86
N GLY A 107 12.44 4.75 -19.61
CA GLY A 107 11.63 3.79 -18.86
C GLY A 107 11.71 3.91 -17.33
N LYS A 108 12.48 4.86 -16.77
CA LYS A 108 12.54 5.09 -15.31
C LYS A 108 11.28 5.79 -14.81
N PHE A 109 10.90 5.53 -13.57
CA PHE A 109 9.74 6.17 -12.97
C PHE A 109 9.97 7.66 -12.66
N LYS A 110 8.87 8.41 -12.67
CA LYS A 110 8.73 9.77 -12.15
C LYS A 110 7.74 9.76 -10.98
N PRO A 111 7.85 10.73 -10.06
CA PRO A 111 6.86 10.91 -9.00
C PRO A 111 5.46 11.18 -9.54
N ILE A 112 4.45 10.48 -9.01
CA ILE A 112 3.04 10.85 -9.21
C ILE A 112 2.69 12.01 -8.25
N PRO A 113 2.26 13.18 -8.75
CA PRO A 113 1.93 14.34 -7.92
C PRO A 113 0.94 13.99 -6.79
N GLU A 114 1.16 14.61 -5.62
CA GLU A 114 0.33 14.49 -4.41
C GLU A 114 0.22 13.08 -3.79
N GLN A 115 0.84 12.06 -4.39
CA GLN A 115 0.86 10.69 -3.87
C GLN A 115 2.22 10.37 -3.23
N ASN A 116 2.52 11.03 -2.13
CA ASN A 116 3.73 10.76 -1.36
C ASN A 116 3.48 10.47 0.11
N THR A 117 4.47 9.83 0.73
CA THR A 117 4.53 9.70 2.18
C THR A 117 5.84 10.33 2.69
N PRO A 118 5.76 11.37 3.53
CA PRO A 118 6.93 12.07 4.03
C PRO A 118 7.53 11.40 5.27
N PHE A 119 8.85 11.54 5.43
CA PHE A 119 9.57 11.35 6.69
C PHE A 119 10.73 12.34 6.82
N TRP A 120 11.28 12.49 8.02
CA TRP A 120 12.24 13.54 8.33
C TRP A 120 13.45 13.03 9.10
N VAL A 121 14.60 13.63 8.82
CA VAL A 121 15.74 13.70 9.76
C VAL A 121 16.07 15.16 9.96
N ALA A 122 15.84 15.65 11.18
CA ALA A 122 15.88 17.08 11.48
C ALA A 122 16.67 17.38 12.75
N VAL A 123 17.60 18.31 12.66
CA VAL A 123 18.36 18.83 13.79
C VAL A 123 17.65 20.04 14.37
N ASN A 124 17.54 20.07 15.71
CA ASN A 124 16.92 21.15 16.48
C ASN A 124 15.45 21.42 16.10
N ARG A 125 14.73 20.39 15.66
CA ARG A 125 13.29 20.45 15.34
C ARG A 125 12.53 19.44 16.19
N THR A 126 11.35 19.83 16.64
CA THR A 126 10.44 18.99 17.43
C THR A 126 9.22 18.64 16.59
N PHE A 127 8.76 17.39 16.68
CA PHE A 127 7.57 16.88 16.00
C PHE A 127 6.43 16.69 17.00
N GLY A 128 5.20 16.93 16.54
CA GLY A 128 4.02 16.97 17.42
C GLY A 128 4.04 18.13 18.44
N SER A 129 4.87 19.16 18.21
CA SER A 129 4.90 20.37 19.02
C SER A 129 4.15 21.52 18.34
N PHE A 130 3.44 22.33 19.13
CA PHE A 130 2.70 23.48 18.64
C PHE A 130 3.13 24.74 19.38
N ALA A 131 3.62 25.73 18.62
CA ALA A 131 3.99 27.02 19.20
C ALA A 131 2.78 27.73 19.81
N ILE A 132 3.02 28.49 20.88
CA ILE A 132 2.03 29.38 21.48
C ILE A 132 2.30 30.80 20.96
N PRO A 133 1.64 31.28 19.88
CA PRO A 133 2.17 32.37 19.07
C PRO A 133 2.34 33.71 19.81
N PHE A 134 1.35 34.06 20.65
CA PHE A 134 1.36 35.32 21.40
C PHE A 134 2.38 35.34 22.56
N LEU A 135 2.92 34.17 22.94
CA LEU A 135 4.01 34.06 23.92
C LEU A 135 5.41 34.12 23.31
N GLN A 136 5.54 33.98 21.98
CA GLN A 136 6.85 33.92 21.33
C GLN A 136 7.60 35.25 21.48
N LYS A 137 8.85 35.19 21.93
CA LYS A 137 9.79 36.32 21.96
C LYS A 137 10.95 36.03 21.00
N GLU A 138 11.80 37.03 20.74
CA GLU A 138 12.95 36.87 19.85
C GLU A 138 13.90 35.76 20.31
N ASN A 139 14.13 35.68 21.62
CA ASN A 139 15.08 34.74 22.24
C ASN A 139 14.44 33.65 23.11
N GLU A 140 13.11 33.66 23.29
CA GLU A 140 12.39 32.63 24.05
C GLU A 140 11.24 32.08 23.21
N SER A 141 11.09 30.76 23.16
CA SER A 141 9.99 30.11 22.44
C SER A 141 9.21 29.19 23.36
N PHE A 142 7.88 29.30 23.32
CA PHE A 142 6.96 28.51 24.14
C PHE A 142 6.12 27.59 23.27
N PHE A 143 5.95 26.33 23.66
CA PHE A 143 5.18 25.37 22.88
C PHE A 143 4.54 24.32 23.76
N THR A 144 3.44 23.76 23.30
CA THR A 144 2.88 22.51 23.79
C THR A 144 3.49 21.36 23.00
N MET A 145 3.56 20.18 23.62
CA MET A 145 3.89 18.95 22.92
C MET A 145 2.73 17.97 23.07
N GLN A 146 2.27 17.40 21.96
CA GLN A 146 1.33 16.28 21.98
C GLN A 146 1.91 15.17 22.87
N PRO A 147 1.16 14.64 23.83
CA PRO A 147 1.67 13.57 24.68
C PRO A 147 1.89 12.28 23.89
N ASP A 148 2.78 11.42 24.42
CA ASP A 148 2.99 10.08 23.89
C ASP A 148 1.68 9.27 23.98
N GLY A 149 1.35 8.55 22.91
CA GLY A 149 0.09 7.80 22.81
C GLY A 149 -1.16 8.65 22.52
N TYR A 150 -1.02 9.95 22.21
CA TYR A 150 -2.17 10.78 21.81
C TYR A 150 -2.91 10.16 20.61
N SER A 151 -4.19 9.86 20.77
CA SER A 151 -5.01 9.27 19.71
C SER A 151 -6.50 9.45 19.94
N ALA A 152 -7.25 9.70 18.85
CA ALA A 152 -8.69 9.93 18.91
C ALA A 152 -9.57 8.67 18.73
N ALA A 153 -8.98 7.48 18.56
CA ALA A 153 -9.74 6.25 18.32
C ALA A 153 -9.02 5.00 18.88
N ASP A 154 -9.77 4.08 19.50
CA ASP A 154 -9.25 2.83 20.08
C ASP A 154 -8.47 1.97 19.06
N ARG A 155 -8.92 1.95 17.81
CA ARG A 155 -8.24 1.24 16.71
C ARG A 155 -6.87 1.83 16.39
N VAL A 156 -6.70 3.14 16.59
CA VAL A 156 -5.42 3.83 16.40
C VAL A 156 -4.51 3.61 17.60
N MET A 157 -5.05 3.49 18.82
CA MET A 157 -4.31 3.07 20.01
C MET A 157 -3.78 1.64 19.91
N GLU A 158 -4.59 0.69 19.43
CA GLU A 158 -4.19 -0.72 19.27
C GLU A 158 -3.13 -0.89 18.16
N ASN A 159 -3.28 -0.16 17.06
CA ASN A 159 -2.23 -0.04 16.04
C ASN A 159 -0.99 0.66 16.59
N GLY A 160 -1.16 1.70 17.42
CA GLY A 160 -0.10 2.45 18.09
C GLY A 160 0.79 1.57 18.97
N LYS A 161 0.21 0.61 19.70
CA LYS A 161 0.97 -0.39 20.48
C LYS A 161 1.85 -1.29 19.60
N LYS A 162 1.40 -1.60 18.37
CA LYS A 162 2.16 -2.37 17.37
C LYS A 162 3.13 -1.51 16.56
N ALA A 163 3.00 -0.19 16.66
CA ALA A 163 3.72 0.84 15.91
C ALA A 163 4.89 1.49 16.64
N ASP A 164 5.06 1.09 17.88
CA ASP A 164 5.95 1.75 18.79
C ASP A 164 7.41 1.41 18.44
N PRO A 165 8.26 2.37 18.05
CA PRO A 165 9.68 2.10 17.80
C PRO A 165 10.39 1.52 19.05
N ARG A 166 9.81 1.61 20.25
CA ARG A 166 10.29 0.89 21.44
C ARG A 166 10.31 -0.64 21.25
N ILE A 167 9.62 -1.18 20.24
CA ILE A 167 9.66 -2.61 19.93
C ILE A 167 10.98 -3.07 19.31
N HIS A 168 11.88 -2.15 18.88
CA HIS A 168 13.16 -2.51 18.26
C HIS A 168 14.40 -2.03 19.05
N PRO A 169 15.39 -2.91 19.34
CA PRO A 169 16.60 -2.59 20.11
C PRO A 169 17.47 -1.43 19.62
N ASN A 170 17.45 -1.19 18.32
CA ASN A 170 18.20 -0.08 17.74
C ASN A 170 17.63 1.29 18.14
N ALA A 171 16.31 1.40 18.35
CA ALA A 171 15.63 2.66 18.61
C ALA A 171 15.23 2.86 20.08
N TYR A 172 14.80 1.81 20.80
CA TYR A 172 14.17 1.97 22.13
C TYR A 172 15.06 2.57 23.21
N LYS A 173 16.39 2.49 23.07
CA LYS A 173 17.35 3.08 24.01
C LYS A 173 17.36 4.60 23.96
N TYR A 174 16.83 5.19 22.89
CA TYR A 174 16.66 6.63 22.74
C TYR A 174 15.26 7.06 23.14
N ILE A 175 15.04 8.36 23.36
CA ILE A 175 13.70 8.90 23.58
C ILE A 175 12.86 8.65 22.32
N THR A 176 11.80 7.87 22.47
CA THR A 176 10.76 7.68 21.45
C THR A 176 9.52 8.46 21.83
N TRP A 177 8.90 9.11 20.86
CA TRP A 177 7.67 9.87 21.04
C TRP A 177 6.66 9.51 19.95
N CYS A 178 5.59 8.84 20.34
CA CYS A 178 4.62 8.22 19.44
C CYS A 178 3.31 8.99 19.50
N ASN A 179 3.10 9.90 18.54
CA ASN A 179 1.85 10.64 18.38
C ASN A 179 1.34 10.44 16.93
N ASN A 180 0.97 11.51 16.23
CA ASN A 180 0.73 11.45 14.78
C ASN A 180 1.98 11.00 13.98
N TRP A 181 3.16 11.07 14.60
CA TRP A 181 4.43 10.58 14.08
C TRP A 181 5.05 9.56 15.04
N GLN A 182 5.85 8.65 14.49
CA GLN A 182 6.85 7.89 15.23
C GLN A 182 8.14 8.69 15.21
N THR A 183 8.54 9.27 16.34
CA THR A 183 9.74 10.10 16.42
C THR A 183 10.77 9.49 17.35
N VAL A 184 12.00 9.31 16.87
CA VAL A 184 13.17 8.97 17.70
C VAL A 184 14.02 10.22 17.87
N TYR A 185 14.28 10.61 19.12
CA TYR A 185 15.11 11.75 19.48
C TYR A 185 16.48 11.28 19.97
N ILE A 186 17.52 11.73 19.28
CA ILE A 186 18.92 11.57 19.69
C ILE A 186 19.36 12.88 20.35
N THR A 187 19.80 12.81 21.60
CA THR A 187 20.17 13.99 22.39
C THR A 187 21.19 13.59 23.47
N PRO A 188 22.07 14.50 23.92
CA PRO A 188 22.99 14.21 25.03
C PRO A 188 22.25 13.66 26.25
N ASP A 189 22.82 12.64 26.88
CA ASP A 189 22.31 12.00 28.10
C ASP A 189 20.87 11.46 27.99
N ASN A 190 20.37 11.29 26.76
CA ASN A 190 19.00 10.86 26.48
C ASN A 190 17.93 11.70 27.19
N LYS A 191 18.13 13.02 27.26
CA LYS A 191 17.19 14.01 27.82
C LYS A 191 16.98 15.17 26.85
N LEU A 192 15.73 15.43 26.46
CA LEU A 192 15.40 16.60 25.65
C LEU A 192 15.75 17.89 26.42
N PRO A 193 16.35 18.90 25.78
CA PRO A 193 16.82 20.11 26.46
C PRO A 193 15.70 21.13 26.75
N PHE A 194 14.44 20.70 26.73
CA PHE A 194 13.29 21.59 26.92
C PHE A 194 12.99 21.76 28.41
N ILE A 195 12.61 22.97 28.80
CA ILE A 195 12.26 23.28 30.19
C ILE A 195 10.73 23.24 30.30
N ALA A 196 10.19 22.31 31.09
CA ALA A 196 8.79 22.35 31.47
C ALA A 196 8.54 23.59 32.34
N ILE A 197 7.57 24.42 31.96
CA ILE A 197 7.25 25.63 32.73
C ILE A 197 6.14 25.37 33.73
N THR A 198 6.09 26.18 34.79
CA THR A 198 5.04 26.09 35.82
C THR A 198 3.78 26.85 35.41
N LYS A 199 2.65 26.60 36.09
CA LYS A 199 1.43 27.41 35.89
C LYS A 199 1.69 28.89 36.15
N ARG A 200 2.52 29.21 37.15
CA ARG A 200 2.98 30.57 37.47
C ARG A 200 3.63 31.23 36.26
N GLU A 201 4.64 30.58 35.70
CA GLU A 201 5.39 31.12 34.57
C GLU A 201 4.48 31.26 33.34
N LEU A 202 3.64 30.26 33.04
CA LEU A 202 2.70 30.34 31.92
C LEU A 202 1.75 31.53 32.05
N LEU A 203 1.13 31.72 33.21
CA LEU A 203 0.20 32.83 33.45
C LEU A 203 0.91 34.18 33.42
N GLN A 204 2.14 34.27 33.92
CA GLN A 204 2.95 35.49 33.81
C GLN A 204 3.26 35.82 32.36
N LYS A 205 3.78 34.84 31.58
CA LYS A 205 4.12 35.04 30.17
C LYS A 205 2.88 35.33 29.32
N ALA A 206 1.73 34.76 29.66
CA ALA A 206 0.45 35.08 29.03
C ALA A 206 0.06 36.55 29.25
N GLU A 207 0.19 37.06 30.47
CA GLU A 207 -0.06 38.48 30.76
C GLU A 207 0.90 39.39 29.99
N GLU A 208 2.20 39.06 29.96
CA GLU A 208 3.21 39.79 29.16
C GLU A 208 2.93 39.74 27.65
N GLY A 209 2.43 38.60 27.14
CA GLY A 209 2.13 38.38 25.73
C GLY A 209 0.96 39.20 25.19
N LEU A 210 0.08 39.70 26.06
CA LEU A 210 -1.05 40.55 25.66
C LEU A 210 -0.61 41.88 25.05
N GLU A 211 0.52 42.44 25.50
CA GLU A 211 1.06 43.69 24.93
C GLU A 211 1.53 43.47 23.48
N LYS A 212 2.18 42.34 23.21
CA LYS A 212 2.55 41.93 21.86
C LYS A 212 1.32 41.75 20.98
N GLN A 213 0.28 41.07 21.49
CA GLN A 213 -0.98 40.91 20.78
C GLN A 213 -1.60 42.27 20.43
N MET A 214 -1.61 43.22 21.37
CA MET A 214 -2.14 44.57 21.11
C MET A 214 -1.37 45.27 19.98
N ALA A 215 -0.05 45.15 19.95
CA ALA A 215 0.77 45.70 18.88
C ALA A 215 0.48 45.05 17.51
N GLU A 216 0.17 43.75 17.47
CA GLU A 216 -0.24 43.04 16.26
C GLU A 216 -1.64 43.47 15.79
N GLU A 217 -2.61 43.63 16.70
CA GLU A 217 -3.95 44.14 16.39
C GLU A 217 -3.88 45.58 15.83
N ILE A 218 -3.02 46.45 16.37
CA ILE A 218 -2.79 47.79 15.83
C ILE A 218 -2.33 47.73 14.37
N LYS A 219 -1.36 46.87 14.07
CA LYS A 219 -0.86 46.68 12.70
C LYS A 219 -1.93 46.14 11.76
N ASP A 220 -2.70 45.14 12.18
CA ASP A 220 -3.78 44.54 11.39
C ASP A 220 -4.88 45.58 11.06
N VAL A 221 -5.31 46.35 12.06
CA VAL A 221 -6.32 47.40 11.89
C VAL A 221 -5.82 48.51 10.96
N GLN A 222 -4.57 48.95 11.12
CA GLN A 222 -3.97 49.94 10.22
C GLN A 222 -3.86 49.43 8.78
N ALA A 223 -3.53 48.15 8.58
CA ALA A 223 -3.42 47.54 7.26
C ALA A 223 -4.79 47.38 6.58
N LYS A 224 -5.85 47.02 7.32
CA LYS A 224 -7.20 46.84 6.79
C LYS A 224 -7.91 48.16 6.47
N TRP A 225 -7.62 49.22 7.23
CA TRP A 225 -8.28 50.52 7.08
C TRP A 225 -7.28 51.67 6.94
N PRO A 226 -6.33 51.66 5.99
CA PRO A 226 -5.17 52.56 5.98
C PRO A 226 -5.53 54.06 6.04
N ASN A 227 -6.65 54.44 5.42
CA ASN A 227 -7.07 55.84 5.29
C ASN A 227 -8.27 56.22 6.18
N ASN A 228 -8.82 55.28 6.97
CA ASN A 228 -10.02 55.54 7.78
C ASN A 228 -9.68 55.55 9.28
N LYS A 229 -9.14 56.69 9.75
CA LYS A 229 -8.71 56.87 11.14
C LYS A 229 -9.84 56.72 12.16
N LYS A 230 -11.08 57.07 11.80
CA LYS A 230 -12.25 56.90 12.66
C LYS A 230 -12.53 55.42 12.90
N THR A 231 -12.63 54.62 11.85
CA THR A 231 -12.82 53.17 11.96
C THR A 231 -11.65 52.49 12.66
N GLN A 232 -10.39 52.93 12.41
CA GLN A 232 -9.25 52.44 13.17
C GLN A 232 -9.43 52.65 14.68
N ALA A 233 -9.81 53.86 15.11
CA ALA A 233 -10.00 54.18 16.52
C ALA A 233 -11.14 53.36 17.15
N GLU A 234 -12.29 53.26 16.48
CA GLU A 234 -13.45 52.51 16.95
C GLU A 234 -13.14 51.01 17.11
N VAL A 235 -12.48 50.40 16.12
CA VAL A 235 -12.10 48.98 16.17
C VAL A 235 -11.07 48.73 17.25
N LEU A 236 -10.06 49.61 17.41
CA LEU A 236 -9.03 49.45 18.44
C LEU A 236 -9.57 49.54 19.86
N VAL A 237 -10.65 50.30 20.11
CA VAL A 237 -11.33 50.30 21.41
C VAL A 237 -11.89 48.91 21.72
N ILE A 238 -12.57 48.28 20.76
CA ILE A 238 -13.14 46.93 20.92
C ILE A 238 -12.04 45.90 21.13
N ARG A 239 -10.95 45.95 20.35
CA ARG A 239 -9.79 45.04 20.51
C ARG A 239 -9.11 45.20 21.86
N LYS A 240 -8.94 46.44 22.32
CA LYS A 240 -8.38 46.73 23.64
C LYS A 240 -9.26 46.17 24.77
N GLN A 241 -10.59 46.33 24.67
CA GLN A 241 -11.52 45.75 25.64
C GLN A 241 -11.45 44.22 25.65
N GLU A 242 -11.33 43.57 24.48
CA GLU A 242 -11.15 42.13 24.37
C GLU A 242 -9.85 41.69 25.08
N ILE A 243 -8.73 42.39 24.86
CA ILE A 243 -7.44 42.08 25.50
C ILE A 243 -7.50 42.29 27.03
N GLU A 244 -8.09 43.37 27.51
CA GLU A 244 -8.22 43.62 28.96
C GLU A 244 -9.12 42.59 29.65
N LYS A 245 -10.14 42.07 28.96
CA LYS A 245 -10.91 40.91 29.44
C LYS A 245 -10.00 39.71 29.68
N TYR A 246 -9.09 39.40 28.76
CA TYR A 246 -8.14 38.29 28.92
C TYR A 246 -7.11 38.55 30.01
N ARG A 247 -6.67 39.81 30.20
CA ARG A 247 -5.83 40.21 31.35
C ARG A 247 -6.53 39.88 32.68
N SER A 248 -7.79 40.27 32.83
CA SER A 248 -8.61 39.95 34.01
C SER A 248 -8.79 38.43 34.19
N ASN A 249 -9.01 37.69 33.11
CA ASN A 249 -9.16 36.24 33.18
C ASN A 249 -7.87 35.53 33.65
N ILE A 250 -6.70 35.97 33.19
CA ILE A 250 -5.40 35.44 33.63
C ILE A 250 -5.22 35.67 35.13
N GLN A 251 -5.60 36.83 35.66
CA GLN A 251 -5.56 37.12 37.10
C GLN A 251 -6.49 36.21 37.89
N LYS A 252 -7.71 35.96 37.40
CA LYS A 252 -8.65 35.00 38.01
C LYS A 252 -8.10 33.57 38.03
N LEU A 253 -7.43 33.14 36.95
CA LEU A 253 -6.74 31.85 36.91
C LEU A 253 -5.59 31.78 37.90
N ARG A 254 -4.81 32.86 38.05
CA ARG A 254 -3.71 32.96 39.03
C ARG A 254 -4.22 32.81 40.47
N GLU A 255 -5.33 33.46 40.80
CA GLU A 255 -5.97 33.36 42.11
C GLU A 255 -6.53 31.95 42.37
N ARG A 256 -7.25 31.39 41.39
CA ARG A 256 -7.84 30.05 41.50
C ARG A 256 -6.78 28.98 41.74
N HIS A 257 -5.64 29.08 41.06
CA HIS A 257 -4.55 28.10 41.14
C HIS A 257 -3.45 28.51 42.13
N HIS A 258 -3.68 29.48 43.03
CA HIS A 258 -2.64 30.06 43.91
C HIS A 258 -1.80 29.01 44.66
N SER A 259 -2.45 27.93 45.13
CA SER A 259 -1.82 26.83 45.88
C SER A 259 -1.06 25.82 45.02
N SER A 260 -1.20 25.90 43.69
CA SER A 260 -0.62 24.96 42.72
C SER A 260 0.15 25.68 41.59
N LEU A 261 0.50 26.95 41.79
CA LEU A 261 1.17 27.78 40.78
C LEU A 261 2.54 27.23 40.38
N ASP A 262 3.22 26.53 41.28
CA ASP A 262 4.56 25.98 41.05
C ASP A 262 4.53 24.55 40.47
N GLU A 263 3.34 23.98 40.23
CA GLU A 263 3.19 22.73 39.49
C GLU A 263 3.46 22.94 37.98
N PRO A 264 3.86 21.89 37.26
CA PRO A 264 3.98 21.93 35.80
C PRO A 264 2.69 22.39 35.12
N ALA A 265 2.83 23.25 34.11
CA ALA A 265 1.71 23.71 33.29
C ALA A 265 1.29 22.63 32.28
N VAL A 266 0.32 21.81 32.68
CA VAL A 266 -0.38 20.87 31.79
C VAL A 266 -1.73 21.46 31.43
N ILE A 267 -1.99 21.63 30.14
CA ILE A 267 -3.19 22.32 29.63
C ILE A 267 -4.05 21.43 28.75
N ARG A 268 -5.32 21.80 28.60
CA ARG A 268 -6.30 21.08 27.74
C ARG A 268 -6.20 21.41 26.25
N ASP A 269 -5.57 22.53 25.91
CA ASP A 269 -5.53 23.04 24.53
C ASP A 269 -4.21 22.69 23.85
N MET A 270 -4.29 22.00 22.71
CA MET A 270 -3.13 21.66 21.90
C MET A 270 -2.46 22.90 21.29
N GLN A 271 -3.24 23.89 20.88
CA GLN A 271 -2.76 25.11 20.21
C GLN A 271 -3.32 26.33 20.96
N PRO A 272 -2.83 26.61 22.18
CA PRO A 272 -3.40 27.67 22.99
C PRO A 272 -3.19 29.04 22.34
N THR A 273 -4.20 29.89 22.44
CA THR A 273 -4.15 31.31 22.05
C THR A 273 -4.44 32.17 23.29
N MET A 274 -4.43 33.50 23.17
CA MET A 274 -4.90 34.35 24.28
C MET A 274 -6.32 33.95 24.75
N ARG A 275 -7.14 33.43 23.82
CA ARG A 275 -8.54 33.06 24.07
C ARG A 275 -8.69 31.80 24.93
N SER A 276 -7.64 30.99 25.02
CA SER A 276 -7.60 29.78 25.85
C SER A 276 -7.56 30.11 27.34
N PHE A 277 -7.14 31.32 27.73
CA PHE A 277 -7.04 31.74 29.13
C PHE A 277 -8.39 32.26 29.65
N GLN A 278 -9.37 31.36 29.74
CA GLN A 278 -10.67 31.64 30.37
C GLN A 278 -10.70 31.02 31.78
N PRO A 279 -11.48 31.59 32.72
CA PRO A 279 -11.82 30.92 33.97
C PRO A 279 -12.79 29.75 33.74
N ASP A 280 -13.55 29.74 32.65
CA ASP A 280 -14.41 28.63 32.27
C ASP A 280 -14.56 28.56 30.74
N PRO A 281 -14.14 27.47 30.07
CA PRO A 281 -13.40 26.34 30.65
C PRO A 281 -12.02 26.77 31.16
N ASP A 282 -11.65 26.26 32.34
CA ASP A 282 -10.32 26.47 32.91
C ASP A 282 -9.25 25.75 32.07
N ILE A 283 -8.22 26.49 31.62
CA ILE A 283 -7.15 25.97 30.76
C ILE A 283 -6.38 24.81 31.39
N PHE A 284 -6.28 24.74 32.72
CA PHE A 284 -5.58 23.69 33.46
C PHE A 284 -6.50 22.51 33.82
N LYS A 285 -7.80 22.60 33.54
CA LYS A 285 -8.77 21.54 33.85
C LYS A 285 -8.95 20.62 32.65
N ILE A 286 -8.38 19.42 32.76
CA ILE A 286 -8.55 18.33 31.79
C ILE A 286 -9.86 17.58 32.10
N ASP A 287 -10.86 17.72 31.22
CA ASP A 287 -12.14 17.02 31.35
C ASP A 287 -12.04 15.54 30.97
N ALA A 288 -13.12 14.77 31.23
CA ALA A 288 -13.12 13.31 31.01
C ALA A 288 -12.86 12.95 29.55
N ALA A 289 -13.49 13.65 28.60
CA ALA A 289 -13.28 13.43 27.18
C ALA A 289 -11.82 13.72 26.77
N ALA A 290 -11.21 14.79 27.31
CA ALA A 290 -9.80 15.07 27.09
C ALA A 290 -8.89 14.01 27.72
N LYS A 291 -9.24 13.45 28.89
CA LYS A 291 -8.48 12.34 29.49
C LYS A 291 -8.52 11.07 28.64
N ASP A 292 -9.67 10.73 28.07
CA ASP A 292 -9.83 9.54 27.21
C ASP A 292 -8.97 9.64 25.94
N LEU A 293 -8.80 10.85 25.42
CA LEU A 293 -7.94 11.14 24.25
C LEU A 293 -6.45 11.28 24.60
N ASN A 294 -6.10 11.15 25.89
CA ASN A 294 -4.81 11.57 26.45
C ASN A 294 -4.47 13.03 26.05
N ALA A 295 -5.44 13.93 25.93
CA ALA A 295 -5.29 15.31 25.49
C ALA A 295 -4.86 16.24 26.64
N ALA A 296 -3.73 15.92 27.27
CA ALA A 296 -3.10 16.71 28.32
C ALA A 296 -1.71 17.18 27.83
N TYR A 297 -1.59 18.48 27.56
CA TYR A 297 -0.42 19.03 26.88
C TYR A 297 0.49 19.75 27.87
N GLN A 298 1.66 19.19 28.14
CA GLN A 298 2.70 19.89 28.89
C GLN A 298 3.23 21.08 28.07
N VAL A 299 3.32 22.25 28.71
CA VAL A 299 3.94 23.44 28.14
C VAL A 299 5.43 23.45 28.44
N TYR A 300 6.22 23.67 27.40
CA TYR A 300 7.67 23.75 27.44
C TYR A 300 8.17 25.10 26.92
N LYS A 301 9.38 25.47 27.31
CA LYS A 301 10.15 26.57 26.73
C LYS A 301 11.51 26.13 26.18
N ILE A 302 11.92 26.82 25.12
CA ILE A 302 13.31 26.97 24.70
C ILE A 302 13.75 28.35 25.18
N ASP A 303 14.72 28.38 26.10
CA ASP A 303 15.25 29.63 26.64
C ASP A 303 16.30 30.26 25.71
N ALA A 304 16.75 31.46 26.07
CA ALA A 304 17.74 32.21 25.28
C ALA A 304 19.08 31.48 25.13
N ALA A 305 19.50 30.74 26.17
CA ALA A 305 20.77 30.02 26.15
C ALA A 305 20.73 28.85 25.16
N LEU A 306 19.67 28.04 25.19
CA LEU A 306 19.45 26.97 24.22
C LEU A 306 19.25 27.53 22.82
N ARG A 307 18.50 28.62 22.68
CA ARG A 307 18.27 29.29 21.40
C ARG A 307 19.59 29.69 20.73
N ALA A 308 20.50 30.32 21.48
CA ALA A 308 21.83 30.69 20.97
C ALA A 308 22.63 29.47 20.52
N LYS A 309 22.59 28.36 21.28
CA LYS A 309 23.27 27.11 20.88
C LYS A 309 22.68 26.51 19.60
N MET A 310 21.37 26.61 19.40
CA MET A 310 20.70 26.12 18.17
C MET A 310 21.11 26.87 16.91
N GLU A 311 21.66 28.08 17.03
CA GLU A 311 22.19 28.85 15.89
C GLU A 311 23.53 28.33 15.39
N SER A 312 24.27 27.59 16.22
CA SER A 312 25.53 26.94 15.86
C SER A 312 25.34 25.73 14.93
N ASP A 313 26.44 25.16 14.45
CA ASP A 313 26.45 23.90 13.68
C ASP A 313 26.25 22.65 14.55
N THR A 314 26.46 22.75 15.87
CA THR A 314 26.37 21.59 16.78
C THR A 314 24.91 21.25 17.11
N PRO A 315 24.45 20.02 16.83
CA PRO A 315 23.11 19.58 17.24
C PRO A 315 22.89 19.70 18.74
N GLN A 316 21.71 20.18 19.14
CA GLN A 316 21.23 20.06 20.52
C GLN A 316 20.36 18.81 20.67
N TRP A 317 19.61 18.48 19.61
CA TRP A 317 18.97 17.18 19.42
C TRP A 317 18.76 16.90 17.93
N ILE A 318 18.53 15.63 17.60
CA ILE A 318 18.22 15.15 16.26
C ILE A 318 16.94 14.35 16.33
N ALA A 319 15.95 14.69 15.52
CA ALA A 319 14.66 14.03 15.43
C ALA A 319 14.58 13.23 14.12
N ILE A 320 14.27 11.95 14.22
CA ILE A 320 13.98 11.07 13.09
C ILE A 320 12.49 10.77 13.18
N ALA A 321 11.68 11.39 12.32
CA ALA A 321 10.21 11.34 12.40
C ALA A 321 9.62 10.68 11.15
N PHE A 322 8.81 9.65 11.34
CA PHE A 322 8.25 8.83 10.26
C PHE A 322 6.87 8.29 10.62
N PRO A 323 6.03 7.96 9.63
CA PRO A 323 4.73 7.35 9.90
C PRO A 323 4.91 5.88 10.26
N PHE A 324 3.94 5.35 11.00
CA PHE A 324 3.84 3.92 11.23
C PHE A 324 3.39 3.17 9.97
N ALA A 325 3.98 2.01 9.72
CA ALA A 325 3.49 1.06 8.75
C ALA A 325 3.72 -0.38 9.18
N THR A 326 2.77 -1.23 8.83
CA THR A 326 2.90 -2.68 8.91
C THR A 326 2.98 -3.29 7.52
N LYS A 327 3.25 -4.59 7.44
CA LYS A 327 3.32 -5.29 6.15
C LYS A 327 1.98 -5.27 5.40
N GLU A 328 0.85 -5.19 6.10
CA GLU A 328 -0.49 -5.06 5.50
C GLU A 328 -0.71 -3.72 4.79
N LYS A 329 0.15 -2.73 5.01
CA LYS A 329 0.14 -1.43 4.32
C LYS A 329 0.96 -1.44 3.01
N GLY A 330 1.47 -2.59 2.60
CA GLY A 330 2.27 -2.77 1.39
C GLY A 330 3.77 -2.53 1.61
N ASN A 331 4.59 -3.06 0.69
CA ASN A 331 6.05 -3.04 0.81
C ASN A 331 6.62 -1.61 0.87
N LYS A 332 6.02 -0.65 0.16
CA LYS A 332 6.47 0.77 0.14
C LYS A 332 6.58 1.36 1.55
N LEU A 333 5.47 1.29 2.29
CA LEU A 333 5.38 1.88 3.62
C LEU A 333 6.12 1.03 4.65
N PHE A 334 6.04 -0.29 4.53
CA PHE A 334 6.70 -1.21 5.44
C PHE A 334 8.23 -1.11 5.39
N GLU A 335 8.84 -1.03 4.19
CA GLU A 335 10.29 -0.90 4.05
C GLU A 335 10.80 0.46 4.52
N MET A 336 10.04 1.55 4.29
CA MET A 336 10.35 2.86 4.87
C MET A 336 10.35 2.82 6.40
N TYR A 337 9.29 2.26 7.01
CA TYR A 337 9.19 2.14 8.47
C TYR A 337 10.32 1.27 9.04
N SER A 338 10.59 0.12 8.42
CA SER A 338 11.66 -0.81 8.83
C SER A 338 13.04 -0.17 8.69
N ALA A 339 13.26 0.62 7.64
CA ALA A 339 14.53 1.32 7.45
C ALA A 339 14.83 2.30 8.58
N LEU A 340 13.83 3.05 9.03
CA LEU A 340 14.02 4.04 10.08
C LEU A 340 14.02 3.42 11.46
N SER A 341 13.09 2.50 11.77
CA SER A 341 13.02 1.86 13.08
C SER A 341 14.15 0.84 13.34
N GLN A 342 14.68 0.19 12.28
CA GLN A 342 15.59 -0.95 12.43
C GLN A 342 16.97 -0.73 11.80
N ASN A 343 17.07 -0.17 10.60
CA ASN A 343 18.33 -0.14 9.86
C ASN A 343 19.15 1.14 10.09
N PHE A 344 18.51 2.28 10.30
CA PHE A 344 19.20 3.54 10.55
C PHE A 344 20.03 3.45 11.82
N ASN A 345 21.35 3.57 11.72
CA ASN A 345 22.25 3.37 12.85
C ASN A 345 22.24 4.56 13.82
N TYR A 346 21.33 4.54 14.79
CA TYR A 346 21.17 5.59 15.79
C TYR A 346 22.42 5.75 16.68
N ASP A 347 23.12 4.65 17.01
CA ASP A 347 24.34 4.70 17.83
C ASP A 347 25.48 5.41 17.12
N TYR A 348 25.69 5.10 15.85
CA TYR A 348 26.70 5.80 15.07
C TYR A 348 26.38 7.30 15.03
N VAL A 349 25.12 7.66 14.77
CA VAL A 349 24.73 9.08 14.69
C VAL A 349 24.87 9.77 16.05
N TYR A 350 24.44 9.13 17.14
CA TYR A 350 24.65 9.62 18.50
C TYR A 350 26.14 9.86 18.77
N ASN A 351 26.99 8.86 18.54
CA ASN A 351 28.42 8.96 18.77
C ASN A 351 29.05 10.00 17.87
N TYR A 352 28.66 10.10 16.60
CA TYR A 352 29.21 11.09 15.67
C TYR A 352 29.06 12.53 16.18
N PHE A 353 27.94 12.86 16.82
CA PHE A 353 27.68 14.21 17.34
C PHE A 353 28.04 14.41 18.81
N PHE A 354 27.84 13.41 19.65
CA PHE A 354 27.90 13.54 21.11
C PHE A 354 29.01 12.71 21.76
N ASN A 355 29.68 11.83 21.01
CA ASN A 355 30.83 11.06 21.48
C ASN A 355 31.78 10.66 20.32
N PRO A 356 32.36 11.64 19.61
CA PRO A 356 32.98 11.42 18.30
C PRO A 356 34.19 10.47 18.35
N GLU A 357 34.87 10.38 19.50
CA GLU A 357 36.01 9.47 19.68
C GLU A 357 35.61 7.99 19.53
N LYS A 358 34.35 7.62 19.81
CA LYS A 358 33.86 6.24 19.62
C LYS A 358 33.68 5.82 18.15
N VAL A 359 33.59 6.77 17.23
CA VAL A 359 33.37 6.52 15.80
C VAL A 359 34.45 7.15 14.92
N LYS A 360 35.54 7.60 15.52
CA LYS A 360 36.65 8.22 14.81
C LYS A 360 37.31 7.22 13.87
N GLY A 361 37.39 7.59 12.59
CA GLY A 361 37.91 6.70 11.53
C GLY A 361 36.97 5.55 11.15
N ILE A 362 35.84 5.40 11.82
CA ILE A 362 34.81 4.40 11.49
C ILE A 362 33.85 5.03 10.48
N THR A 363 33.60 4.34 9.38
CA THR A 363 32.62 4.79 8.37
C THR A 363 31.23 4.34 8.78
N TYR A 364 30.21 5.17 8.52
CA TYR A 364 28.82 4.80 8.75
C TYR A 364 28.44 3.51 8.03
N GLN A 365 27.83 2.60 8.79
CA GLN A 365 27.11 1.43 8.29
C GLN A 365 25.72 1.32 8.94
N PRO A 366 24.70 0.81 8.21
CA PRO A 366 23.39 0.51 8.79
C PRO A 366 23.50 -0.47 9.97
N ALA A 367 22.63 -0.34 10.97
CA ALA A 367 22.65 -1.20 12.16
C ALA A 367 22.39 -2.68 11.85
N ASN A 368 21.57 -2.94 10.81
CA ASN A 368 21.16 -4.28 10.37
C ASN A 368 21.50 -4.50 8.88
N GLU A 369 22.71 -4.10 8.45
CA GLU A 369 23.12 -4.07 7.04
C GLU A 369 22.90 -5.40 6.32
N GLU A 370 23.32 -6.53 6.91
CA GLU A 370 23.16 -7.85 6.31
C GLU A 370 21.69 -8.20 6.04
N GLN A 371 20.81 -7.90 7.01
CA GLN A 371 19.37 -8.17 6.90
C GLN A 371 18.71 -7.26 5.84
N LEU A 372 19.13 -6.00 5.77
CA LEU A 372 18.71 -5.07 4.73
C LEU A 372 19.12 -5.58 3.34
N ILE A 373 20.39 -5.96 3.16
CA ILE A 373 20.90 -6.51 1.90
C ILE A 373 20.14 -7.78 1.53
N ALA A 374 19.90 -8.69 2.48
CA ALA A 374 19.14 -9.92 2.26
C ALA A 374 17.70 -9.62 1.80
N ARG A 375 16.99 -8.69 2.46
CA ARG A 375 15.63 -8.28 2.06
C ARG A 375 15.60 -7.65 0.66
N LEU A 376 16.49 -6.69 0.37
CA LEU A 376 16.59 -6.08 -0.95
C LEU A 376 16.93 -7.08 -2.05
N ASN A 377 17.81 -8.03 -1.76
CA ASN A 377 18.14 -9.11 -2.70
C ASN A 377 16.96 -10.06 -2.90
N ASN A 378 16.14 -10.30 -1.88
CA ASN A 378 14.91 -11.07 -2.04
C ASN A 378 13.93 -10.37 -2.99
N TYR A 379 13.70 -9.06 -2.84
CA TYR A 379 12.89 -8.28 -3.79
C TYR A 379 13.42 -8.36 -5.23
N ARG A 380 14.73 -8.20 -5.41
CA ARG A 380 15.39 -8.35 -6.72
C ARG A 380 15.23 -9.76 -7.29
N LYS A 381 15.38 -10.80 -6.47
CA LYS A 381 15.21 -12.20 -6.86
C LYS A 381 13.76 -12.54 -7.19
N THR A 382 12.78 -12.04 -6.43
CA THR A 382 11.35 -12.21 -6.72
C THR A 382 10.99 -11.63 -8.08
N ASN A 383 11.52 -10.45 -8.42
CA ASN A 383 11.37 -9.88 -9.76
C ASN A 383 12.13 -10.66 -10.84
N THR A 384 13.30 -11.24 -10.54
CA THR A 384 14.06 -12.03 -11.52
C THR A 384 13.39 -13.39 -11.80
N ALA A 385 12.82 -14.04 -10.78
CA ALA A 385 12.02 -15.27 -10.93
C ALA A 385 10.68 -15.02 -11.66
N ALA A 386 10.10 -13.82 -11.50
CA ALA A 386 8.96 -13.35 -12.27
C ALA A 386 9.30 -12.97 -13.73
N ILE A 387 10.58 -12.92 -14.12
CA ILE A 387 11.07 -12.72 -15.49
C ILE A 387 11.63 -14.06 -16.05
N MET A 388 10.99 -15.18 -15.72
CA MET A 388 11.14 -16.41 -16.51
C MET A 388 10.05 -16.37 -17.61
N PRO A 389 10.39 -16.32 -18.91
CA PRO A 389 9.43 -16.06 -19.99
C PRO A 389 8.35 -17.13 -20.23
N VAL A 390 8.31 -18.21 -19.43
CA VAL A 390 7.44 -19.36 -19.65
C VAL A 390 7.24 -20.08 -18.30
N ALA A 391 6.03 -20.53 -17.98
CA ALA A 391 5.74 -21.29 -16.76
C ALA A 391 6.44 -22.68 -16.70
N ASN A 392 7.00 -23.16 -17.82
CA ASN A 392 7.91 -24.31 -17.88
C ASN A 392 8.65 -24.35 -19.24
N PRO A 393 9.79 -23.64 -19.42
CA PRO A 393 10.48 -23.59 -20.72
C PRO A 393 11.04 -24.96 -21.16
N VAL A 394 11.19 -25.90 -20.22
CA VAL A 394 11.66 -27.27 -20.47
C VAL A 394 10.69 -28.07 -21.35
N ASN A 395 9.40 -27.72 -21.35
CA ASN A 395 8.34 -28.42 -22.09
C ASN A 395 7.93 -27.71 -23.40
N LEU A 396 8.62 -26.63 -23.79
CA LEU A 396 8.41 -25.99 -25.09
C LEU A 396 9.21 -26.70 -26.20
N THR A 397 8.79 -27.90 -26.58
CA THR A 397 9.30 -28.60 -27.76
C THR A 397 8.31 -28.46 -28.94
N GLY A 398 8.80 -28.18 -30.14
CA GLY A 398 8.01 -28.17 -31.38
C GLY A 398 7.00 -27.02 -31.51
N ASN A 399 5.76 -27.33 -31.88
CA ASN A 399 4.67 -26.37 -32.16
C ASN A 399 3.96 -25.79 -30.92
N THR A 400 4.48 -26.04 -29.72
CA THR A 400 3.86 -25.57 -28.46
C THR A 400 4.01 -24.05 -28.31
N PHE A 401 2.89 -23.34 -28.20
CA PHE A 401 2.79 -21.89 -28.03
C PHE A 401 2.72 -21.48 -26.55
N PHE A 402 2.06 -22.29 -25.72
CA PHE A 402 1.95 -22.07 -24.28
C PHE A 402 1.78 -23.43 -23.57
N PHE A 403 2.35 -23.57 -22.37
CA PHE A 403 2.13 -24.73 -21.50
C PHE A 403 2.26 -24.34 -20.03
N ASP A 404 1.31 -24.79 -19.22
CA ASP A 404 1.38 -24.72 -17.76
C ASP A 404 0.60 -25.89 -17.12
N ASP A 405 1.29 -26.65 -16.29
CA ASP A 405 0.75 -27.75 -15.47
C ASP A 405 0.75 -27.40 -13.96
N PHE A 406 1.00 -26.13 -13.64
CA PHE A 406 1.12 -25.59 -12.30
C PHE A 406 2.23 -26.22 -11.43
N SER A 407 3.11 -27.05 -12.01
CA SER A 407 4.18 -27.73 -11.27
C SER A 407 5.17 -26.76 -10.63
N SER A 408 5.39 -25.60 -11.27
CA SER A 408 6.23 -24.49 -10.81
C SER A 408 5.60 -23.64 -9.69
N SER A 409 4.31 -23.85 -9.40
CA SER A 409 3.60 -23.21 -8.30
C SER A 409 3.69 -24.03 -7.02
N ASN A 410 3.51 -23.44 -5.84
CA ASN A 410 3.56 -24.14 -4.56
C ASN A 410 2.14 -24.48 -4.15
N GLU A 411 2.01 -25.64 -3.53
CA GLU A 411 0.74 -26.08 -2.97
C GLU A 411 0.25 -25.12 -1.88
N GLY A 412 -1.06 -24.85 -1.88
CA GLY A 412 -1.70 -23.83 -1.03
C GLY A 412 -1.38 -22.39 -1.45
N GLY A 413 -0.54 -22.18 -2.47
CA GLY A 413 -0.11 -20.88 -2.95
C GLY A 413 -0.89 -20.37 -4.17
N ASN A 414 -0.52 -19.16 -4.58
CA ASN A 414 -1.05 -18.53 -5.80
C ASN A 414 -0.51 -19.24 -7.07
N PRO A 415 -1.30 -19.31 -8.16
CA PRO A 415 -0.84 -19.86 -9.43
C PRO A 415 0.27 -19.01 -10.07
N ALA A 416 1.36 -19.66 -10.42
CA ALA A 416 2.55 -19.02 -10.96
C ALA A 416 2.29 -18.44 -12.37
N ASN A 417 2.38 -17.12 -12.57
CA ASN A 417 2.25 -16.46 -13.89
C ASN A 417 0.81 -16.41 -14.43
N TRP A 418 -0.17 -16.49 -13.53
CA TRP A 418 -1.58 -16.32 -13.85
C TRP A 418 -2.13 -15.06 -13.17
N PHE A 419 -2.97 -14.35 -13.89
CA PHE A 419 -3.84 -13.34 -13.34
C PHE A 419 -5.00 -14.03 -12.63
N PHE A 420 -5.33 -13.51 -11.46
CA PHE A 420 -6.52 -13.86 -10.69
C PHE A 420 -6.82 -12.73 -9.70
N ARG A 421 -8.07 -12.61 -9.27
CA ARG A 421 -8.47 -11.64 -8.23
C ARG A 421 -8.20 -12.23 -6.85
N LYS A 422 -7.54 -11.47 -5.96
CA LYS A 422 -7.27 -11.88 -4.56
C LYS A 422 -8.43 -11.63 -3.59
N TYR A 423 -9.45 -10.88 -4.00
CA TYR A 423 -10.62 -10.60 -3.17
C TYR A 423 -11.59 -11.79 -3.18
N GLY A 424 -12.11 -12.18 -2.02
CA GLY A 424 -13.01 -13.33 -1.87
C GLY A 424 -12.30 -14.69 -1.93
N LYS A 425 -13.07 -15.76 -2.25
CA LYS A 425 -12.53 -17.10 -2.52
C LYS A 425 -11.78 -17.07 -3.84
N HIS A 426 -10.47 -16.89 -3.78
CA HIS A 426 -9.60 -16.76 -4.95
C HIS A 426 -9.04 -18.11 -5.40
N ALA A 427 -8.40 -18.12 -6.57
CA ALA A 427 -7.80 -19.31 -7.13
C ALA A 427 -6.52 -19.72 -6.38
N VAL A 428 -6.37 -21.00 -6.08
CA VAL A 428 -5.27 -21.55 -5.26
C VAL A 428 -4.79 -22.86 -5.87
N VAL A 429 -3.48 -23.11 -5.82
CA VAL A 429 -2.90 -24.37 -6.31
C VAL A 429 -3.03 -25.46 -5.24
N SER A 430 -3.49 -26.64 -5.64
CA SER A 430 -3.73 -27.79 -4.75
C SER A 430 -3.23 -29.08 -5.41
N THR A 431 -2.84 -30.06 -4.61
CA THR A 431 -2.84 -31.46 -5.06
C THR A 431 -4.20 -32.08 -4.78
N LEU A 432 -4.59 -33.10 -5.56
CA LEU A 432 -5.86 -33.79 -5.41
C LEU A 432 -5.62 -35.28 -5.21
N LYS A 433 -6.41 -35.91 -4.33
CA LYS A 433 -6.35 -37.35 -4.12
C LYS A 433 -6.66 -38.08 -5.43
N ASN A 434 -5.83 -39.05 -5.80
CA ASN A 434 -5.96 -39.84 -7.02
C ASN A 434 -5.83 -39.05 -8.35
N GLN A 435 -5.30 -37.83 -8.33
CA GLN A 435 -4.92 -37.11 -9.53
C GLN A 435 -3.43 -36.79 -9.50
N ALA A 436 -2.73 -37.04 -10.60
CA ALA A 436 -1.32 -36.68 -10.72
C ALA A 436 -1.16 -35.16 -10.86
N GLY A 437 0.00 -34.64 -10.41
CA GLY A 437 0.39 -33.25 -10.61
C GLY A 437 -0.32 -32.24 -9.70
N LYS A 438 -0.13 -30.96 -10.01
CA LYS A 438 -0.76 -29.84 -9.33
C LYS A 438 -1.94 -29.32 -10.15
N TRP A 439 -2.93 -28.79 -9.44
CA TRP A 439 -4.19 -28.35 -10.00
C TRP A 439 -4.51 -26.95 -9.50
N LEU A 440 -5.02 -26.10 -10.39
CA LEU A 440 -5.53 -24.80 -9.99
C LEU A 440 -7.00 -24.92 -9.59
N LYS A 441 -7.29 -24.79 -8.30
CA LYS A 441 -8.64 -24.63 -7.78
C LYS A 441 -9.19 -23.28 -8.21
N LEU A 442 -10.32 -23.27 -8.89
CA LEU A 442 -10.94 -22.03 -9.37
C LEU A 442 -11.86 -21.42 -8.31
N GLY A 443 -11.68 -20.12 -8.06
CA GLY A 443 -12.58 -19.33 -7.21
C GLY A 443 -13.90 -19.01 -7.91
N TYR A 444 -15.00 -18.97 -7.14
CA TYR A 444 -16.34 -18.72 -7.68
C TYR A 444 -16.46 -17.33 -8.29
N ASN A 445 -16.85 -17.25 -9.56
CA ASN A 445 -17.00 -15.99 -10.30
C ASN A 445 -15.75 -15.07 -10.28
N THR A 446 -14.56 -15.66 -10.08
CA THR A 446 -13.29 -14.95 -10.19
C THR A 446 -12.53 -15.48 -11.40
N PRO A 447 -12.47 -14.72 -12.51
CA PRO A 447 -11.79 -15.18 -13.71
C PRO A 447 -10.28 -15.31 -13.46
N VAL A 448 -9.68 -16.31 -14.09
CA VAL A 448 -8.23 -16.51 -14.15
C VAL A 448 -7.77 -16.57 -15.60
N ASN A 449 -6.57 -16.06 -15.87
CA ASN A 449 -5.93 -16.22 -17.17
C ASN A 449 -4.41 -16.26 -17.05
N PRO A 450 -3.69 -16.89 -17.98
CA PRO A 450 -2.23 -16.81 -17.99
C PRO A 450 -1.80 -15.38 -18.33
N SER A 451 -0.96 -14.79 -17.47
CA SER A 451 -0.43 -13.43 -17.63
C SER A 451 0.62 -13.35 -18.74
N LEU A 452 1.35 -14.45 -18.95
CA LEU A 452 2.44 -14.58 -19.91
C LEU A 452 2.03 -15.06 -21.30
N LEU A 453 0.76 -15.35 -21.52
CA LEU A 453 0.31 -15.84 -22.81
C LEU A 453 0.55 -14.78 -23.89
N LYS A 454 1.39 -15.11 -24.88
CA LYS A 454 1.65 -14.23 -26.02
C LYS A 454 0.34 -14.00 -26.77
N LYS A 455 0.06 -12.74 -27.11
CA LYS A 455 -1.18 -12.30 -27.76
C LYS A 455 -0.85 -11.55 -29.05
N PRO A 456 -1.70 -11.62 -30.09
CA PRO A 456 -2.83 -12.55 -30.20
C PRO A 456 -2.37 -14.02 -30.27
N LEU A 457 -3.30 -14.95 -30.01
CA LEU A 457 -3.09 -16.36 -30.30
C LEU A 457 -2.84 -16.59 -31.80
N PRO A 458 -2.19 -17.70 -32.17
CA PRO A 458 -2.06 -18.12 -33.57
C PRO A 458 -3.43 -18.18 -34.28
N GLU A 459 -3.45 -17.98 -35.60
CA GLU A 459 -4.69 -18.07 -36.38
C GLU A 459 -5.31 -19.47 -36.34
N ASN A 460 -4.47 -20.49 -36.46
CA ASN A 460 -4.84 -21.88 -36.27
C ASN A 460 -4.15 -22.39 -35.00
N PHE A 461 -4.93 -22.88 -34.05
CA PHE A 461 -4.40 -23.39 -32.78
C PHE A 461 -5.30 -24.46 -32.18
N THR A 462 -4.72 -25.27 -31.31
CA THR A 462 -5.45 -26.14 -30.39
C THR A 462 -5.13 -25.74 -28.96
N LEU A 463 -6.15 -25.50 -28.14
CA LEU A 463 -6.05 -25.27 -26.71
C LEU A 463 -6.56 -26.52 -25.97
N GLU A 464 -5.70 -27.12 -25.15
CA GLU A 464 -5.97 -28.33 -24.38
C GLU A 464 -5.89 -28.02 -22.87
N TYR A 465 -6.74 -28.65 -22.06
CA TYR A 465 -6.66 -28.59 -20.59
C TYR A 465 -7.46 -29.73 -19.96
N ASP A 466 -7.09 -30.10 -18.73
CA ASP A 466 -7.87 -31.04 -17.92
C ASP A 466 -8.79 -30.28 -16.95
N VAL A 467 -9.95 -30.85 -16.66
CA VAL A 467 -10.90 -30.36 -15.65
C VAL A 467 -11.20 -31.48 -14.66
N VAL A 468 -11.22 -31.14 -13.37
CA VAL A 468 -11.67 -32.03 -12.28
C VAL A 468 -12.71 -31.32 -11.42
N THR A 469 -13.70 -32.05 -10.94
CA THR A 469 -14.70 -31.59 -9.94
C THR A 469 -14.72 -32.52 -8.73
N ASP A 470 -15.24 -32.06 -7.60
CA ASP A 470 -15.63 -32.96 -6.51
C ASP A 470 -16.77 -33.90 -6.96
N GLY A 471 -16.77 -35.14 -6.44
CA GLY A 471 -17.65 -36.23 -6.87
C GLY A 471 -18.71 -36.68 -5.86
N ASP A 472 -18.79 -36.02 -4.71
CA ASP A 472 -19.69 -36.35 -3.61
C ASP A 472 -21.01 -35.57 -3.63
N PHE A 473 -21.28 -34.84 -4.72
CA PHE A 473 -22.55 -34.13 -4.89
C PHE A 473 -23.71 -35.08 -5.25
N THR A 474 -24.87 -34.78 -4.64
CA THR A 474 -26.14 -35.51 -4.85
C THR A 474 -27.17 -34.67 -5.61
N SER A 475 -26.91 -33.37 -5.81
CA SER A 475 -27.68 -32.50 -6.69
C SER A 475 -27.64 -32.98 -8.14
N ARG A 476 -28.52 -32.44 -8.98
CA ARG A 476 -28.59 -32.79 -10.43
C ARG A 476 -27.37 -32.30 -11.23
N THR A 477 -26.73 -31.24 -10.76
CA THR A 477 -25.52 -30.64 -11.32
C THR A 477 -24.47 -30.50 -10.22
N GLY A 478 -23.21 -30.75 -10.56
CA GLY A 478 -22.08 -30.49 -9.67
C GLY A 478 -21.26 -29.30 -10.15
N GLY A 479 -19.94 -29.49 -10.16
CA GLY A 479 -18.98 -28.49 -10.58
C GLY A 479 -19.18 -28.02 -12.03
N ALA A 480 -18.99 -26.72 -12.24
CA ALA A 480 -19.06 -26.06 -13.53
C ALA A 480 -17.84 -25.16 -13.78
N VAL A 481 -17.27 -25.28 -14.98
CA VAL A 481 -16.20 -24.40 -15.48
C VAL A 481 -16.61 -23.75 -16.78
N ARG A 482 -16.28 -22.47 -16.94
CA ARG A 482 -16.44 -21.74 -18.19
C ARG A 482 -15.08 -21.31 -18.72
N LEU A 483 -14.78 -21.71 -19.95
CA LEU A 483 -13.70 -21.16 -20.76
C LEU A 483 -14.26 -20.06 -21.65
N THR A 484 -13.65 -18.88 -21.63
CA THR A 484 -13.95 -17.80 -22.58
C THR A 484 -12.74 -17.47 -23.44
N LEU A 485 -12.91 -17.48 -24.76
CA LEU A 485 -11.96 -16.97 -25.74
C LEU A 485 -12.50 -15.66 -26.30
N ASN A 486 -11.73 -14.58 -26.30
CA ASN A 486 -12.22 -13.28 -26.72
C ASN A 486 -11.19 -12.54 -27.57
N THR A 487 -11.67 -11.86 -28.62
CA THR A 487 -10.86 -11.03 -29.51
C THR A 487 -10.50 -9.69 -28.89
N ARG A 488 -11.22 -9.27 -27.87
CA ARG A 488 -10.92 -8.06 -27.09
C ARG A 488 -9.71 -8.31 -26.21
N ALA A 489 -8.89 -7.27 -26.06
CA ALA A 489 -7.83 -7.27 -25.05
C ALA A 489 -8.46 -7.28 -23.65
N ALA A 490 -7.72 -7.80 -22.67
CA ALA A 490 -8.07 -7.60 -21.27
C ALA A 490 -7.92 -6.11 -20.93
N SER A 491 -8.64 -5.63 -19.92
CA SER A 491 -8.40 -4.29 -19.36
C SER A 491 -7.02 -4.21 -18.71
N ALA A 492 -6.58 -2.99 -18.38
CA ALA A 492 -5.27 -2.75 -17.77
C ALA A 492 -5.06 -3.55 -16.47
N ASP A 493 -6.15 -3.77 -15.70
CA ASP A 493 -6.15 -4.58 -14.48
C ASP A 493 -6.24 -6.09 -14.74
N GLY A 494 -6.13 -6.55 -15.99
CA GLY A 494 -6.17 -7.96 -16.38
C GLY A 494 -7.57 -8.57 -16.50
N THR A 495 -8.64 -7.79 -16.31
CA THR A 495 -10.00 -8.33 -16.28
C THR A 495 -10.63 -8.46 -17.68
N GLU A 496 -11.68 -9.28 -17.78
CA GLU A 496 -12.38 -9.52 -19.04
C GLU A 496 -13.20 -8.30 -19.46
N ILE A 497 -13.03 -7.85 -20.71
CA ILE A 497 -13.85 -6.81 -21.32
C ILE A 497 -15.00 -7.46 -22.09
N ASN A 498 -16.23 -7.23 -21.60
CA ASN A 498 -17.46 -7.79 -22.16
C ASN A 498 -18.26 -6.82 -23.06
N GLY A 499 -17.82 -5.57 -23.20
CA GLY A 499 -18.46 -4.55 -24.03
C GLY A 499 -17.68 -4.17 -25.30
N GLY A 500 -18.35 -3.55 -26.26
CA GLY A 500 -17.74 -3.04 -27.51
C GLY A 500 -17.63 -4.06 -28.64
N ASN A 501 -17.06 -3.66 -29.78
CA ASN A 501 -16.90 -4.53 -30.96
C ASN A 501 -15.94 -5.68 -30.68
N GLY A 502 -16.23 -6.87 -31.24
CA GLY A 502 -15.41 -8.06 -31.09
C GLY A 502 -16.21 -9.37 -31.04
N SER A 503 -15.51 -10.48 -31.19
CA SER A 503 -16.04 -11.84 -31.06
C SER A 503 -15.61 -12.51 -29.76
N SER A 504 -16.48 -13.33 -29.19
CA SER A 504 -16.22 -14.21 -28.05
C SER A 504 -16.78 -15.61 -28.26
N VAL A 505 -16.07 -16.60 -27.72
CA VAL A 505 -16.50 -17.99 -27.60
C VAL A 505 -16.58 -18.32 -26.12
N SER A 506 -17.73 -18.80 -25.67
CA SER A 506 -17.93 -19.29 -24.31
C SER A 506 -18.20 -20.79 -24.37
N ILE A 507 -17.42 -21.59 -23.65
CA ILE A 507 -17.61 -23.04 -23.50
C ILE A 507 -17.81 -23.29 -22.01
N GLU A 508 -19.03 -23.62 -21.62
CA GLU A 508 -19.41 -23.94 -20.25
C GLU A 508 -19.63 -25.45 -20.11
N LEU A 509 -18.89 -26.07 -19.20
CA LEU A 509 -18.92 -27.50 -18.92
C LEU A 509 -19.45 -27.71 -17.51
N ILE A 510 -20.60 -28.36 -17.38
CA ILE A 510 -21.28 -28.62 -16.12
C ILE A 510 -21.35 -30.13 -15.91
N SER A 511 -20.83 -30.60 -14.79
CA SER A 511 -20.94 -32.01 -14.40
C SER A 511 -22.39 -32.37 -14.03
N GLY A 512 -22.85 -33.53 -14.50
CA GLY A 512 -24.18 -34.05 -14.19
C GLY A 512 -24.17 -35.07 -13.05
N ASN A 513 -25.35 -35.44 -12.56
CA ASN A 513 -25.49 -36.60 -11.69
C ASN A 513 -25.68 -37.88 -12.51
N GLU A 514 -24.86 -38.89 -12.27
CA GLU A 514 -24.92 -40.16 -13.00
C GLU A 514 -26.24 -40.91 -12.76
N SER A 515 -26.90 -40.71 -11.62
CA SER A 515 -28.22 -41.30 -11.34
C SER A 515 -29.30 -40.83 -12.33
N ASP A 516 -29.10 -39.67 -12.96
CA ASP A 516 -30.07 -39.07 -13.89
C ASP A 516 -29.75 -39.37 -15.37
N TYR A 517 -28.70 -40.16 -15.68
CA TYR A 517 -28.21 -40.41 -17.04
C TYR A 517 -29.26 -40.75 -18.10
N ASN A 518 -30.21 -41.61 -17.70
CA ASN A 518 -31.24 -42.18 -18.57
C ASN A 518 -32.61 -41.52 -18.35
N ASN A 519 -32.68 -40.50 -17.49
CA ASN A 519 -33.88 -39.71 -17.28
C ASN A 519 -33.84 -38.47 -18.17
N ASN A 520 -35.00 -37.99 -18.61
CA ASN A 520 -35.18 -36.72 -19.31
C ASN A 520 -34.75 -35.49 -18.46
N ASN A 521 -34.35 -35.71 -17.21
CA ASN A 521 -33.89 -34.69 -16.27
C ASN A 521 -32.36 -34.57 -16.14
N TYR A 522 -31.55 -35.27 -16.95
CA TYR A 522 -30.10 -35.10 -16.92
C TYR A 522 -29.70 -33.64 -17.19
N ARG A 523 -28.86 -33.05 -16.31
CA ARG A 523 -28.45 -31.63 -16.38
C ARG A 523 -26.96 -31.41 -16.63
N GLY A 524 -26.16 -32.48 -16.77
CA GLY A 524 -24.77 -32.34 -17.20
C GLY A 524 -24.71 -31.90 -18.66
N ILE A 525 -24.00 -30.82 -18.94
CA ILE A 525 -24.06 -30.17 -20.26
C ILE A 525 -22.73 -29.53 -20.63
N ALA A 526 -22.41 -29.56 -21.93
CA ALA A 526 -21.48 -28.64 -22.55
C ALA A 526 -22.29 -27.62 -23.37
N SER A 527 -22.33 -26.37 -22.91
CA SER A 527 -22.99 -25.26 -23.60
C SER A 527 -21.93 -24.39 -24.27
N ILE A 528 -22.00 -24.29 -25.59
CA ILE A 528 -21.03 -23.55 -26.40
C ILE A 528 -21.75 -22.40 -27.09
N LYS A 529 -21.20 -21.20 -26.98
CA LYS A 529 -21.76 -19.99 -27.60
C LYS A 529 -20.69 -19.20 -28.33
N ILE A 530 -21.01 -18.72 -29.52
CA ILE A 530 -20.18 -17.77 -30.28
C ILE A 530 -20.99 -16.49 -30.46
N ASN A 531 -20.46 -15.38 -29.98
CA ASN A 531 -21.06 -14.06 -30.17
C ASN A 531 -20.08 -13.17 -30.95
N ALA A 532 -20.59 -12.34 -31.86
CA ALA A 532 -19.81 -11.33 -32.55
C ALA A 532 -20.46 -9.96 -32.45
N THR A 533 -19.70 -8.87 -32.58
CA THR A 533 -20.23 -7.52 -32.57
C THR A 533 -19.52 -6.68 -33.63
N PRO A 534 -20.23 -6.20 -34.67
CA PRO A 534 -21.64 -6.45 -34.98
C PRO A 534 -21.90 -7.94 -35.30
N ASP A 535 -23.04 -8.48 -34.85
CA ASP A 535 -23.39 -9.89 -35.10
C ASP A 535 -24.19 -10.02 -36.41
N LEU A 536 -23.77 -10.96 -37.27
CA LEU A 536 -24.52 -11.34 -38.46
C LEU A 536 -25.53 -12.46 -38.16
N ASN A 537 -25.28 -13.28 -37.14
CA ASN A 537 -26.16 -14.35 -36.70
C ASN A 537 -27.10 -13.81 -35.61
N LYS A 538 -28.23 -13.22 -36.00
CA LYS A 538 -29.21 -12.64 -35.09
C LYS A 538 -30.62 -13.07 -35.46
N GLU A 539 -31.35 -13.63 -34.51
CA GLU A 539 -32.75 -14.05 -34.67
C GLU A 539 -33.57 -13.57 -33.46
N ASN A 540 -34.74 -12.96 -33.70
CA ASN A 540 -35.61 -12.41 -32.65
C ASN A 540 -34.88 -11.53 -31.61
N ASN A 541 -33.99 -10.66 -32.09
CA ASN A 541 -33.14 -9.82 -31.26
C ASN A 541 -32.09 -10.53 -30.38
N SER A 542 -31.98 -11.86 -30.43
CA SER A 542 -30.92 -12.61 -29.78
C SER A 542 -29.75 -12.83 -30.74
N PRO A 543 -28.57 -12.21 -30.50
CA PRO A 543 -27.38 -12.46 -31.29
C PRO A 543 -26.72 -13.80 -30.91
N GLY A 544 -25.87 -14.30 -31.80
CA GLY A 544 -24.96 -15.39 -31.55
C GLY A 544 -25.43 -16.76 -32.02
N LEU A 545 -24.47 -17.67 -32.02
CA LEU A 545 -24.64 -19.10 -32.29
C LEU A 545 -24.52 -19.89 -30.99
N SER A 546 -25.31 -20.95 -30.86
CA SER A 546 -25.24 -21.85 -29.72
C SER A 546 -25.26 -23.32 -30.15
N TYR A 547 -24.68 -24.14 -29.28
CA TYR A 547 -24.73 -25.59 -29.34
C TYR A 547 -24.75 -26.16 -27.92
N GLU A 548 -25.54 -27.21 -27.72
CA GLU A 548 -25.66 -27.90 -26.44
C GLU A 548 -25.46 -29.39 -26.62
N TYR A 549 -24.64 -29.98 -25.74
CA TYR A 549 -24.35 -31.40 -25.71
C TYR A 549 -24.59 -31.96 -24.32
N ALA A 550 -25.34 -33.05 -24.21
CA ALA A 550 -25.52 -33.77 -22.94
C ALA A 550 -24.19 -34.43 -22.54
N LEU A 551 -23.45 -33.78 -21.64
CA LEU A 551 -22.09 -34.14 -21.27
C LEU A 551 -22.09 -35.30 -20.28
N ARG A 552 -22.28 -36.53 -20.76
CA ARG A 552 -22.31 -37.74 -19.93
C ARG A 552 -20.92 -38.17 -19.49
N GLU A 553 -19.87 -37.69 -20.14
CA GLU A 553 -18.48 -37.99 -19.81
C GLU A 553 -18.01 -37.31 -18.51
N PHE A 554 -18.80 -36.40 -17.93
CA PHE A 554 -18.46 -35.62 -16.72
C PHE A 554 -19.58 -35.68 -15.67
N THR A 555 -19.39 -36.45 -14.61
CA THR A 555 -20.40 -36.69 -13.55
C THR A 555 -19.81 -36.73 -12.15
N ASN A 556 -20.67 -36.89 -11.13
CA ASN A 556 -20.26 -37.23 -9.77
C ASN A 556 -19.47 -38.54 -9.65
N LYS A 557 -19.57 -39.47 -10.61
CA LYS A 557 -18.73 -40.70 -10.67
C LYS A 557 -17.57 -40.60 -11.65
N LYS A 558 -17.70 -39.76 -12.68
CA LYS A 558 -16.67 -39.47 -13.69
C LYS A 558 -16.22 -38.02 -13.54
N THR A 559 -15.40 -37.79 -12.54
CA THR A 559 -15.08 -36.43 -12.06
C THR A 559 -13.96 -35.73 -12.83
N LYS A 560 -13.39 -36.36 -13.86
CA LYS A 560 -12.32 -35.80 -14.68
C LYS A 560 -12.67 -35.88 -16.17
N ILE A 561 -12.39 -34.81 -16.89
CA ILE A 561 -12.41 -34.77 -18.36
C ILE A 561 -11.16 -34.07 -18.89
N HIS A 562 -10.75 -34.46 -20.09
CA HIS A 562 -9.81 -33.74 -20.92
C HIS A 562 -10.58 -32.93 -21.98
N VAL A 563 -10.25 -31.66 -22.14
CA VAL A 563 -10.91 -30.73 -23.05
C VAL A 563 -9.91 -30.24 -24.09
N ALA A 564 -10.28 -30.33 -25.37
CA ALA A 564 -9.52 -29.71 -26.45
C ALA A 564 -10.44 -28.82 -27.30
N VAL A 565 -9.95 -27.62 -27.62
CA VAL A 565 -10.63 -26.61 -28.44
C VAL A 565 -9.72 -26.24 -29.59
N THR A 566 -10.07 -26.68 -30.79
CA THR A 566 -9.31 -26.40 -32.01
C THR A 566 -10.00 -25.30 -32.79
N VAL A 567 -9.24 -24.26 -33.15
CA VAL A 567 -9.63 -23.26 -34.13
C VAL A 567 -8.77 -23.45 -35.36
N LYS A 568 -9.38 -23.77 -36.50
CA LYS A 568 -8.68 -23.94 -37.78
C LYS A 568 -9.52 -23.38 -38.91
N ASN A 569 -8.97 -22.46 -39.69
CA ASN A 569 -9.66 -21.78 -40.78
C ASN A 569 -11.03 -21.20 -40.35
N ASN A 570 -11.06 -20.56 -39.17
CA ASN A 570 -12.25 -20.00 -38.51
C ASN A 570 -13.33 -21.01 -38.08
N ILE A 571 -13.08 -22.32 -38.18
CA ILE A 571 -13.95 -23.37 -37.64
C ILE A 571 -13.48 -23.73 -36.24
N LEU A 572 -14.41 -23.72 -35.28
CA LEU A 572 -14.19 -24.15 -33.90
C LEU A 572 -14.66 -25.61 -33.76
N VAL A 573 -13.79 -26.47 -33.25
CA VAL A 573 -14.10 -27.87 -32.88
C VAL A 573 -13.83 -28.03 -31.40
N VAL A 574 -14.78 -28.64 -30.67
CA VAL A 574 -14.63 -28.96 -29.25
C VAL A 574 -14.63 -30.47 -29.06
N LEU A 575 -13.62 -30.97 -28.37
CA LEU A 575 -13.46 -32.37 -28.02
C LEU A 575 -13.49 -32.54 -26.51
N ILE A 576 -14.14 -33.61 -26.06
CA ILE A 576 -14.11 -34.08 -24.68
C ILE A 576 -13.56 -35.50 -24.69
N ASN A 577 -12.50 -35.77 -23.92
CA ASN A 577 -11.82 -37.07 -23.89
C ASN A 577 -11.49 -37.58 -25.29
N ASN A 578 -10.95 -36.71 -26.14
CA ASN A 578 -10.58 -36.96 -27.54
C ASN A 578 -11.74 -37.30 -28.50
N LYS A 579 -12.99 -37.15 -28.06
CA LYS A 579 -14.18 -37.31 -28.89
C LYS A 579 -14.72 -35.95 -29.28
N VAL A 580 -14.91 -35.71 -30.58
CA VAL A 580 -15.57 -34.50 -31.07
C VAL A 580 -17.01 -34.47 -30.56
N ILE A 581 -17.35 -33.44 -29.80
CA ILE A 581 -18.72 -33.21 -29.31
C ILE A 581 -19.42 -32.08 -30.07
N ALA A 582 -18.67 -31.18 -30.69
CA ALA A 582 -19.24 -30.03 -31.37
C ALA A 582 -18.30 -29.48 -32.47
N THR A 583 -18.86 -29.12 -33.61
CA THR A 583 -18.21 -28.34 -34.67
C THR A 583 -19.05 -27.10 -34.94
N SER A 584 -18.44 -25.92 -35.08
CA SER A 584 -19.18 -24.66 -35.25
C SER A 584 -20.06 -24.58 -36.50
N THR A 585 -19.88 -25.49 -37.45
CA THR A 585 -20.77 -25.67 -38.61
C THR A 585 -22.13 -26.27 -38.24
N ASP A 586 -22.23 -26.95 -37.10
CA ASP A 586 -23.44 -27.60 -36.62
C ASP A 586 -24.24 -26.70 -35.66
N PHE A 587 -23.73 -25.49 -35.37
CA PHE A 587 -24.34 -24.57 -34.42
C PHE A 587 -25.57 -23.92 -35.03
N LYS A 588 -26.51 -23.55 -34.17
CA LYS A 588 -27.74 -22.88 -34.57
C LYS A 588 -27.81 -21.50 -33.96
N MET A 589 -28.63 -20.62 -34.53
CA MET A 589 -29.02 -19.40 -33.85
C MET A 589 -29.81 -19.75 -32.58
N THR A 590 -29.92 -18.82 -31.63
CA THR A 590 -30.51 -19.07 -30.30
C THR A 590 -31.92 -19.70 -30.37
N TYR A 591 -32.72 -19.37 -31.40
CA TYR A 591 -34.08 -19.90 -31.59
C TYR A 591 -34.17 -21.06 -32.60
N GLY A 592 -33.02 -21.67 -32.95
CA GLY A 592 -32.96 -22.88 -33.77
C GLY A 592 -32.82 -22.65 -35.27
N GLY A 593 -32.79 -21.40 -35.75
CA GLY A 593 -32.53 -21.07 -37.14
C GLY A 593 -31.11 -21.47 -37.61
N LYS A 594 -30.94 -21.59 -38.94
CA LYS A 594 -29.64 -21.90 -39.56
C LYS A 594 -28.68 -20.72 -39.39
N CYS A 595 -27.40 -20.99 -39.13
CA CYS A 595 -26.35 -19.97 -39.13
C CYS A 595 -26.24 -19.28 -40.50
N ILE A 596 -26.03 -17.96 -40.48
CA ILE A 596 -25.71 -17.13 -41.66
C ILE A 596 -24.21 -17.24 -41.95
N THR A 597 -23.38 -17.08 -40.91
CA THR A 597 -21.94 -17.34 -40.96
C THR A 597 -21.62 -18.39 -39.91
N CYS A 598 -21.41 -19.62 -40.36
CA CYS A 598 -21.14 -20.75 -39.47
C CYS A 598 -19.65 -20.76 -39.10
N GLY A 599 -19.33 -20.59 -37.80
CA GLY A 599 -17.97 -20.45 -37.31
C GLY A 599 -17.65 -19.07 -36.74
N LEU A 600 -16.36 -18.81 -36.59
CA LEU A 600 -15.85 -17.50 -36.18
C LEU A 600 -15.83 -16.55 -37.40
N PRO A 601 -16.06 -15.24 -37.20
CA PRO A 601 -15.89 -14.27 -38.28
C PRO A 601 -14.48 -14.30 -38.88
N ALA A 602 -14.36 -14.06 -40.19
CA ALA A 602 -13.07 -14.04 -40.87
C ALA A 602 -12.12 -13.01 -40.23
N GLY A 603 -10.84 -13.37 -40.08
CA GLY A 603 -9.84 -12.51 -39.44
C GLY A 603 -9.91 -12.46 -37.92
N THR A 604 -10.72 -13.32 -37.28
CA THR A 604 -10.76 -13.46 -35.82
C THR A 604 -9.35 -13.75 -35.28
N ARG A 605 -8.91 -12.95 -34.31
CA ARG A 605 -7.66 -13.13 -33.56
C ARG A 605 -7.96 -13.06 -32.07
N ILE A 606 -7.82 -14.20 -31.39
CA ILE A 606 -8.09 -14.29 -29.96
C ILE A 606 -6.98 -13.57 -29.19
N ASN A 607 -7.35 -12.60 -28.36
CA ASN A 607 -6.44 -11.81 -27.54
C ASN A 607 -6.52 -12.18 -26.05
N THR A 608 -7.56 -12.89 -25.63
CA THR A 608 -7.73 -13.28 -24.23
C THR A 608 -8.34 -14.67 -24.09
N VAL A 609 -7.96 -15.34 -23.01
CA VAL A 609 -8.39 -16.68 -22.63
C VAL A 609 -8.65 -16.65 -21.13
N PHE A 610 -9.88 -16.90 -20.69
CA PHE A 610 -10.25 -16.88 -19.29
C PHE A 610 -10.90 -18.19 -18.87
N TRP A 611 -10.64 -18.61 -17.64
CA TRP A 611 -11.40 -19.65 -16.96
C TRP A 611 -12.12 -19.08 -15.76
N ASN A 612 -13.33 -19.55 -15.51
CA ASN A 612 -14.12 -19.17 -14.35
C ASN A 612 -14.89 -20.37 -13.79
N ASN A 613 -15.04 -20.42 -12.46
CA ASN A 613 -15.92 -21.36 -11.78
C ASN A 613 -17.34 -20.78 -11.74
N THR A 614 -18.29 -21.46 -12.40
CA THR A 614 -19.70 -21.06 -12.49
C THR A 614 -20.63 -22.01 -11.70
N THR A 615 -20.06 -22.79 -10.78
CA THR A 615 -20.79 -23.79 -9.98
C THR A 615 -21.88 -23.14 -9.11
N ASN A 616 -23.10 -23.66 -9.17
CA ASN A 616 -24.22 -23.13 -8.38
C ASN A 616 -23.99 -23.26 -6.87
N ASP A 617 -23.35 -24.35 -6.43
CA ASP A 617 -22.97 -24.62 -5.03
C ASP A 617 -21.44 -24.59 -4.85
N ALA A 618 -20.81 -23.48 -5.25
CA ALA A 618 -19.36 -23.33 -5.21
C ALA A 618 -18.77 -23.26 -3.78
N ASP A 619 -19.62 -23.23 -2.76
CA ASP A 619 -19.17 -23.32 -1.37
C ASP A 619 -18.80 -24.74 -0.96
N ASN A 620 -19.47 -25.74 -1.54
CA ASN A 620 -19.29 -27.15 -1.21
C ASN A 620 -18.65 -27.96 -2.35
N ILE A 621 -18.82 -27.53 -3.60
CA ILE A 621 -18.34 -28.26 -4.77
C ILE A 621 -17.22 -27.47 -5.46
N ASN A 622 -16.02 -28.03 -5.44
CA ASN A 622 -14.85 -27.41 -6.02
C ASN A 622 -14.60 -27.86 -7.46
N VAL A 623 -14.00 -26.96 -8.24
CA VAL A 623 -13.61 -27.20 -9.63
C VAL A 623 -12.16 -26.80 -9.83
N TYR A 624 -11.45 -27.62 -10.60
CA TYR A 624 -10.01 -27.53 -10.78
C TYR A 624 -9.64 -27.65 -12.26
N ILE A 625 -8.59 -26.94 -12.67
CA ILE A 625 -7.99 -27.10 -14.00
C ILE A 625 -6.49 -27.42 -13.90
N SER A 626 -5.96 -28.13 -14.90
CA SER A 626 -4.52 -28.38 -15.05
C SER A 626 -4.15 -28.64 -16.50
N ASN A 627 -2.86 -28.83 -16.79
CA ASN A 627 -2.32 -29.19 -18.10
C ASN A 627 -2.76 -28.26 -19.23
N VAL A 628 -2.77 -26.95 -18.98
CA VAL A 628 -3.20 -25.94 -19.95
C VAL A 628 -2.14 -25.79 -21.02
N LYS A 629 -2.47 -26.15 -22.25
CA LYS A 629 -1.54 -26.18 -23.38
C LYS A 629 -2.16 -25.50 -24.59
N ILE A 630 -1.36 -24.77 -25.35
CA ILE A 630 -1.76 -24.23 -26.64
C ILE A 630 -0.70 -24.63 -27.67
N THR A 631 -1.11 -25.22 -28.78
CA THR A 631 -0.25 -25.60 -29.91
C THR A 631 -0.66 -24.83 -31.16
N LYS A 632 0.32 -24.51 -32.01
CA LYS A 632 0.10 -24.02 -33.38
C LYS A 632 -0.29 -25.19 -34.29
N GLU A 633 -1.30 -24.97 -35.12
CA GLU A 633 -1.80 -25.93 -36.12
C GLU A 633 -1.30 -25.64 -37.54
#